data_AF-A0A3P7G0S9-F1
#
_entry.id   AF-A0A3P7G0S9-F1
#
_cell.length_a   1.000
_cell.length_b   1.000
_cell.length_c   1.000
_cell.angle_alpha   90.00
_cell.angle_beta   90.00
_cell.angle_gamma   90.00
#
_symmetry.space_group_name_H-M   'P 1'
#
loop_
_entity.id
_entity.type
_entity.pdbx_description
1 polymer ?
#
loop_
_entity_poly.entity_id
_entity_poly.type
_entity_poly.pdbx_seq_one_letter_code
_entity_poly.pdbx_strand_id
1 'polypeptide(L)'
;MIVSVVFILALRSTTHADLFTSIAEMELLLEADKGIPDLLDMYIERFQQRLDEIKQLSVGKKQLGNRSLGSDIRLLSNPVSAYLLIKRLIEEWDDIKRLAGSDIGEELLKEISELRAMNYVKNPTTEDLVGAAIALLRLQDTYRLNVKEIADGKILNASGVQPFTGLKASEMRFPVLIF
;
A
#
# COMPACT_ATOMS: atom_id res chain seq x y z
N MET A 1 -5.05 -10.02 53.03
CA MET A 1 -4.06 -8.99 52.69
C MET A 1 -2.98 -9.50 51.73
N ILE A 2 -2.25 -10.58 52.05
CA ILE A 2 -1.14 -11.08 51.20
C ILE A 2 -1.59 -11.42 49.76
N VAL A 3 -2.74 -12.09 49.60
CA VAL A 3 -3.31 -12.43 48.27
C VAL A 3 -3.55 -11.19 47.42
N SER A 4 -4.07 -10.11 48.02
CA SER A 4 -4.31 -8.84 47.32
C SER A 4 -3.01 -8.18 46.85
N VAL A 5 -1.93 -8.29 47.63
CA VAL A 5 -0.61 -7.74 47.25
C VAL A 5 -0.02 -8.52 46.07
N VAL A 6 -0.09 -9.85 46.09
CA VAL A 6 0.38 -10.70 44.99
C VAL A 6 -0.39 -10.40 43.71
N PHE A 7 -1.71 -10.21 43.79
CA PHE A 7 -2.53 -9.86 42.63
C PHE A 7 -2.16 -8.49 42.04
N ILE A 8 -1.89 -7.49 42.88
CA ILE A 8 -1.42 -6.18 42.41
C ILE A 8 -0.05 -6.30 41.75
N LEU A 9 0.88 -7.08 42.31
CA LEU A 9 2.20 -7.30 41.70
C LEU A 9 2.09 -8.02 40.34
N ALA A 10 1.20 -9.01 40.24
CA ALA A 10 0.92 -9.69 38.97
C ALA A 10 0.36 -8.71 37.92
N LEU A 11 -0.60 -7.86 38.29
CA LEU A 11 -1.14 -6.82 37.40
C LEU A 11 -0.09 -5.81 36.94
N ARG A 12 0.88 -5.45 37.81
CA ARG A 12 1.99 -4.60 37.40
C ARG A 12 2.88 -5.29 36.37
N SER A 13 3.18 -6.57 36.58
CA SER A 13 4.01 -7.35 35.65
C SER A 13 3.38 -7.47 34.26
N THR A 14 2.04 -7.63 34.19
CA THR A 14 1.33 -7.66 32.90
C THR A 14 1.34 -6.30 32.21
N THR A 15 1.16 -5.19 32.95
CA THR A 15 1.17 -3.85 32.32
C THR A 15 2.53 -3.43 31.75
N HIS A 16 3.63 -3.91 32.34
CA HIS A 16 4.95 -3.66 31.78
C HIS A 16 5.18 -4.47 30.50
N ALA A 17 4.64 -5.69 30.43
CA ALA A 17 4.73 -6.52 29.24
C ALA A 17 4.10 -5.84 28.01
N ASP A 18 2.91 -5.22 28.17
CA ASP A 18 2.19 -4.57 27.07
C ASP A 18 3.03 -3.47 26.38
N LEU A 19 3.71 -2.61 27.14
CA LEU A 19 4.55 -1.54 26.57
C LEU A 19 5.74 -2.09 25.78
N PHE A 20 6.41 -3.12 26.29
CA PHE A 20 7.53 -3.77 25.58
C PHE A 20 7.03 -4.50 24.34
N THR A 21 5.86 -5.14 24.41
CA THR A 21 5.20 -5.77 23.28
C THR A 21 4.90 -4.75 22.17
N SER A 22 4.33 -3.59 22.50
CA SER A 22 4.05 -2.56 21.48
C SER A 22 5.31 -2.02 20.80
N ILE A 23 6.40 -1.80 21.54
CA ILE A 23 7.66 -1.34 20.94
C ILE A 23 8.25 -2.41 20.02
N ALA A 24 8.27 -3.67 20.46
CA ALA A 24 8.73 -4.78 19.65
C ALA A 24 7.88 -4.96 18.38
N GLU A 25 6.55 -4.81 18.48
CA GLU A 25 5.65 -4.81 17.32
C GLU A 25 5.95 -3.67 16.35
N MET A 26 6.21 -2.45 16.85
CA MET A 26 6.61 -1.33 16.01
C MET A 26 7.95 -1.57 15.32
N GLU A 27 8.94 -2.17 16.00
CA GLU A 27 10.22 -2.55 15.40
C GLU A 27 10.02 -3.59 14.29
N LEU A 28 9.16 -4.58 14.50
CA LEU A 28 8.82 -5.59 13.49
C LEU A 28 8.08 -4.99 12.29
N LEU A 29 7.22 -3.98 12.50
CA LEU A 29 6.59 -3.22 11.41
C LEU A 29 7.64 -2.47 10.59
N LEU A 30 8.59 -1.81 11.25
CA LEU A 30 9.70 -1.13 10.58
C LEU A 30 10.59 -2.10 9.82
N GLU A 31 10.84 -3.29 10.37
CA GLU A 31 11.63 -4.32 9.68
C GLU A 31 10.92 -4.83 8.43
N ALA A 32 9.61 -5.07 8.50
CA ALA A 32 8.82 -5.46 7.33
C ALA A 32 8.78 -4.35 6.27
N ASP A 33 8.73 -3.08 6.67
CA ASP A 33 8.71 -1.94 5.76
C ASP A 33 10.00 -1.83 4.93
N LYS A 34 11.15 -2.26 5.48
CA LYS A 34 12.45 -2.26 4.77
C LYS A 34 12.45 -3.15 3.53
N GLY A 35 11.63 -4.19 3.48
CA GLY A 35 11.54 -5.09 2.31
C GLY A 35 10.62 -4.57 1.20
N ILE A 36 9.83 -3.53 1.46
CA ILE A 36 8.86 -3.00 0.49
C ILE A 36 9.56 -2.38 -0.74
N PRO A 37 10.64 -1.59 -0.61
CA PRO A 37 11.34 -1.06 -1.78
C PRO A 37 11.83 -2.14 -2.75
N ASP A 38 12.47 -3.20 -2.25
CA ASP A 38 12.94 -4.31 -3.09
C ASP A 38 11.78 -5.02 -3.79
N LEU A 39 10.66 -5.20 -3.08
CA LEU A 39 9.43 -5.74 -3.64
C LEU A 39 8.85 -4.84 -4.74
N LEU A 40 8.83 -3.53 -4.52
CA LEU A 40 8.39 -2.56 -5.53
C LEU A 40 9.30 -2.60 -6.76
N ASP A 41 10.62 -2.69 -6.60
CA ASP A 41 11.57 -2.78 -7.71
C ASP A 41 11.35 -4.04 -8.55
N MET A 42 11.17 -5.21 -7.92
CA MET A 42 10.82 -6.44 -8.63
C MET A 42 9.52 -6.28 -9.44
N TYR A 43 8.51 -5.63 -8.88
CA TYR A 43 7.25 -5.41 -9.57
C TYR A 43 7.33 -4.34 -10.66
N ILE A 44 8.17 -3.31 -10.48
CA ILE A 44 8.48 -2.34 -11.53
C ILE A 44 9.04 -3.07 -12.75
N GLU A 45 9.96 -4.02 -12.58
CA GLU A 45 10.48 -4.82 -13.70
C GLU A 45 9.37 -5.64 -14.38
N ARG A 46 8.48 -6.29 -13.61
CA ARG A 46 7.33 -7.02 -14.17
C ARG A 46 6.39 -6.10 -14.95
N PHE A 47 6.08 -4.92 -14.42
CA PHE A 47 5.28 -3.92 -15.12
C PHE A 47 5.97 -3.43 -16.39
N GLN A 48 7.28 -3.22 -16.37
CA GLN A 48 8.04 -2.80 -17.55
C GLN A 48 8.05 -3.87 -18.64
N GLN A 49 8.31 -5.13 -18.31
CA GLN A 49 8.22 -6.25 -19.24
C GLN A 49 6.83 -6.31 -19.89
N ARG A 50 5.79 -6.12 -19.08
CA ARG A 50 4.41 -6.10 -19.58
C ARG A 50 4.13 -4.93 -20.53
N LEU A 51 4.61 -3.73 -20.18
CA LEU A 51 4.48 -2.56 -21.05
C LEU A 51 5.23 -2.78 -22.37
N ASP A 52 6.37 -3.47 -22.35
CA ASP A 52 7.13 -3.82 -23.54
C ASP A 52 6.39 -4.83 -24.42
N GLU A 53 5.74 -5.86 -23.86
CA GLU A 53 4.87 -6.77 -24.61
C GLU A 53 3.73 -6.01 -25.30
N ILE A 54 3.05 -5.10 -24.58
CA ILE A 54 1.97 -4.26 -25.12
C ILE A 54 2.49 -3.35 -26.24
N LYS A 55 3.67 -2.78 -26.05
CA LYS A 55 4.34 -1.93 -27.04
C LYS A 55 4.69 -2.72 -28.30
N GLN A 56 5.24 -3.92 -28.17
CA GLN A 56 5.56 -4.79 -29.31
C GLN A 56 4.28 -5.16 -30.08
N LEU A 57 3.21 -5.54 -29.39
CA LEU A 57 1.92 -5.82 -30.00
C LEU A 57 1.40 -4.60 -30.78
N SER A 58 1.43 -3.41 -30.16
CA SER A 58 1.02 -2.15 -30.79
C SER A 58 1.81 -1.82 -32.06
N VAL A 59 3.14 -1.98 -32.01
CA VAL A 59 4.02 -1.77 -33.17
C VAL A 59 3.68 -2.75 -34.29
N GLY A 60 3.53 -4.04 -33.97
CA GLY A 60 3.13 -5.07 -34.94
C GLY A 60 1.81 -4.75 -35.64
N LYS A 61 0.79 -4.30 -34.88
CA LYS A 61 -0.52 -3.89 -35.41
C LYS A 61 -0.42 -2.69 -36.34
N LYS A 62 0.34 -1.65 -35.96
CA LYS A 62 0.55 -0.46 -36.82
C LYS A 62 1.20 -0.84 -38.16
N GLN A 63 2.19 -1.73 -38.14
CA GLN A 63 2.84 -2.21 -39.37
C GLN A 63 1.94 -3.06 -40.25
N LEU A 64 1.02 -3.85 -39.66
CA LEU A 64 0.05 -4.64 -40.43
C LEU A 64 -1.06 -3.76 -41.03
N GLY A 65 -1.59 -2.81 -40.25
CA GLY A 65 -2.63 -1.87 -40.69
C GLY A 65 -2.19 -1.06 -41.92
N ASN A 66 -0.95 -0.55 -41.90
CA ASN A 66 -0.38 0.18 -43.05
C ASN A 66 -0.26 -0.67 -44.32
N ARG A 67 -0.21 -2.00 -44.22
CA ARG A 67 -0.13 -2.93 -45.36
C ARG A 67 -1.51 -3.40 -45.85
N SER A 68 -2.53 -3.46 -44.98
CA SER A 68 -3.82 -4.11 -45.28
C SER A 68 -4.88 -3.17 -45.87
N LEU A 69 -4.80 -1.85 -45.66
CA LEU A 69 -5.87 -0.88 -45.99
C LEU A 69 -6.39 -0.98 -47.43
N GLY A 70 -5.56 -1.38 -48.40
CA GLY A 70 -5.99 -1.56 -49.78
C GLY A 70 -6.79 -2.84 -50.07
N SER A 71 -6.72 -3.86 -49.20
CA SER A 71 -7.29 -5.20 -49.45
C SER A 71 -8.65 -5.45 -48.77
N ASP A 72 -8.97 -4.69 -47.72
CA ASP A 72 -10.05 -5.04 -46.79
C ASP A 72 -11.44 -4.98 -47.43
N ILE A 73 -11.74 -3.99 -48.29
CA ILE A 73 -13.08 -3.89 -48.92
C ILE A 73 -13.36 -5.06 -49.86
N ARG A 74 -12.35 -5.57 -50.58
CA ARG A 74 -12.50 -6.74 -51.46
C ARG A 74 -12.57 -8.04 -50.68
N LEU A 75 -11.90 -8.13 -49.52
CA LEU A 75 -12.06 -9.26 -48.60
C LEU A 75 -13.50 -9.37 -48.10
N LEU A 76 -14.20 -8.25 -47.91
CA LEU A 76 -15.58 -8.26 -47.40
C LEU A 76 -16.63 -8.73 -48.41
N SER A 77 -16.37 -8.68 -49.73
CA SER A 77 -17.33 -9.14 -50.73
C SER A 77 -17.37 -10.67 -50.91
N ASN A 78 -16.33 -11.36 -50.46
CA ASN A 78 -16.27 -12.83 -50.48
C ASN A 78 -16.61 -13.38 -49.07
N PRO A 79 -17.67 -14.20 -48.93
CA PRO A 79 -18.08 -14.73 -47.61
C PRO A 79 -17.00 -15.51 -46.86
N VAL A 80 -16.13 -16.25 -47.56
CA VAL A 80 -15.01 -17.00 -46.95
C VAL A 80 -13.97 -16.04 -46.39
N SER A 81 -13.62 -15.00 -47.16
CA SER A 81 -12.70 -13.96 -46.73
C SER A 81 -13.24 -13.18 -45.53
N ALA A 82 -14.54 -12.86 -45.52
CA ALA A 82 -15.20 -12.21 -44.39
C ALA A 82 -15.16 -13.09 -43.11
N TYR A 83 -15.42 -14.40 -43.24
CA TYR A 83 -15.30 -15.34 -42.13
C TYR A 83 -13.87 -15.40 -41.56
N LEU A 84 -12.86 -15.52 -42.43
CA LEU A 84 -11.45 -15.56 -42.01
C LEU A 84 -11.02 -14.27 -41.33
N LEU A 85 -11.50 -13.11 -41.80
CA LEU A 85 -11.29 -11.82 -41.17
C LEU A 85 -11.87 -11.80 -39.75
N ILE A 86 -13.12 -12.22 -39.57
CA ILE A 86 -13.78 -12.25 -38.26
C ILE A 86 -13.03 -13.18 -37.30
N LYS A 87 -12.68 -14.40 -37.76
CA LYS A 87 -11.90 -15.35 -36.96
C LYS A 87 -10.58 -14.73 -36.47
N ARG A 88 -9.83 -14.11 -37.38
CA ARG A 88 -8.59 -13.41 -37.04
C ARG A 88 -8.83 -12.33 -35.99
N LEU A 89 -9.85 -11.49 -36.15
CA LEU A 89 -10.16 -10.41 -35.20
C LEU A 89 -10.50 -10.94 -33.80
N ILE A 90 -11.18 -12.09 -33.71
CA ILE A 90 -11.49 -12.75 -32.43
C ILE A 90 -10.20 -13.24 -31.76
N GLU A 91 -9.36 -13.96 -32.50
CA GLU A 91 -8.09 -14.48 -31.97
C GLU A 91 -7.17 -13.34 -31.50
N GLU A 92 -7.09 -12.28 -32.30
CA GLU A 92 -6.32 -11.07 -31.95
C GLU A 92 -6.88 -10.36 -30.71
N TRP A 93 -8.20 -10.36 -30.53
CA TRP A 93 -8.84 -9.81 -29.33
C TRP A 93 -8.53 -10.64 -28.08
N ASP A 94 -8.50 -11.96 -28.21
CA ASP A 94 -8.11 -12.85 -27.10
C ASP A 94 -6.66 -12.64 -26.67
N ASP A 95 -5.74 -12.40 -27.62
CA ASP A 95 -4.36 -12.02 -27.32
C ASP A 95 -4.28 -10.68 -26.56
N ILE A 96 -5.04 -9.67 -26.99
CA ILE A 96 -5.11 -8.37 -26.30
C ILE A 96 -5.67 -8.53 -24.89
N LYS A 97 -6.74 -9.31 -24.70
CA LYS A 97 -7.32 -9.57 -23.38
C LYS A 97 -6.34 -10.28 -22.46
N ARG A 98 -5.62 -11.30 -22.95
CA ARG A 98 -4.57 -11.97 -22.17
C ARG A 98 -3.47 -10.99 -21.76
N LEU A 99 -3.17 -10.02 -22.64
CA LEU A 99 -2.18 -8.98 -22.39
C LEU A 99 -2.67 -7.83 -21.50
N ALA A 100 -3.98 -7.59 -21.42
CA ALA A 100 -4.55 -6.57 -20.55
C ALA A 100 -4.94 -7.11 -19.17
N GLY A 101 -5.42 -8.36 -19.10
CA GLY A 101 -6.10 -8.94 -17.94
C GLY A 101 -5.22 -9.57 -16.87
N SER A 102 -3.91 -9.28 -16.86
CA SER A 102 -3.04 -9.71 -15.75
C SER A 102 -3.06 -8.63 -14.69
N ASP A 103 -3.63 -8.91 -13.52
CA ASP A 103 -3.65 -7.96 -12.41
C ASP A 103 -2.36 -8.06 -11.59
N ILE A 104 -1.27 -7.59 -12.21
CA ILE A 104 0.05 -7.46 -11.56
C ILE A 104 -0.07 -6.55 -10.31
N GLY A 105 -1.05 -5.64 -10.27
CA GLY A 105 -1.32 -4.77 -9.14
C GLY A 105 -1.89 -5.52 -7.92
N GLU A 106 -2.87 -6.40 -8.13
CA GLU A 106 -3.39 -7.28 -7.08
C GLU A 106 -2.31 -8.22 -6.54
N GLU A 107 -1.45 -8.76 -7.41
CA GLU A 107 -0.32 -9.60 -7.01
C GLU A 107 0.67 -8.83 -6.11
N LEU A 108 1.03 -7.59 -6.50
CA LEU A 108 1.86 -6.70 -5.68
C LEU A 108 1.24 -6.41 -4.31
N LEU A 109 -0.05 -6.04 -4.27
CA LEU A 109 -0.74 -5.74 -3.01
C LEU A 109 -0.80 -6.95 -2.09
N LYS A 110 -0.99 -8.15 -2.67
CA LYS A 110 -0.97 -9.40 -1.95
C LYS A 110 0.42 -9.68 -1.36
N GLU A 111 1.48 -9.57 -2.15
CA GLU A 111 2.85 -9.81 -1.67
C GLU A 111 3.28 -8.78 -0.60
N ILE A 112 2.90 -7.50 -0.74
CA ILE A 112 3.13 -6.49 0.31
C ILE A 112 2.40 -6.88 1.61
N SER A 113 1.16 -7.36 1.48
CA SER A 113 0.36 -7.78 2.64
C SER A 113 0.98 -9.00 3.32
N GLU A 114 1.50 -9.96 2.56
CA GLU A 114 2.20 -11.15 3.06
C GLU A 114 3.53 -10.78 3.73
N LEU A 115 4.33 -9.90 3.13
CA LEU A 115 5.57 -9.39 3.71
C LEU A 115 5.33 -8.76 5.08
N ARG A 116 4.28 -7.93 5.19
CA ARG A 116 3.89 -7.30 6.46
C ARG A 116 3.33 -8.29 7.48
N ALA A 117 2.60 -9.31 7.03
CA ALA A 117 2.01 -10.34 7.90
C ALA A 117 3.03 -11.37 8.42
N MET A 118 4.22 -11.49 7.81
CA MET A 118 5.22 -12.52 8.13
C MET A 118 5.63 -12.53 9.61
N ASN A 119 5.65 -11.37 10.26
CA ASN A 119 6.02 -11.22 11.66
C ASN A 119 4.85 -11.32 12.65
N TYR A 120 3.67 -11.77 12.19
CA TYR A 120 2.42 -11.82 12.97
C TYR A 120 1.98 -10.46 13.54
N VAL A 121 2.56 -9.38 13.05
CA VAL A 121 2.17 -8.04 13.47
C VAL A 121 1.02 -7.57 12.59
N LYS A 122 -0.07 -7.16 13.24
CA LYS A 122 -1.21 -6.56 12.55
C LYS A 122 -0.80 -5.20 12.01
N ASN A 123 -1.14 -4.92 10.76
CA ASN A 123 -0.96 -3.56 10.21
C ASN A 123 -1.72 -2.54 11.05
N PRO A 124 -1.10 -1.38 11.36
CA PRO A 124 -1.78 -0.32 12.09
C PRO A 124 -2.99 0.16 11.29
N THR A 125 -4.06 0.44 12.02
CA THR A 125 -5.34 0.87 11.49
C THR A 125 -5.57 2.34 11.81
N THR A 126 -6.64 2.91 11.25
CA THR A 126 -7.06 4.28 11.60
C THR A 126 -7.37 4.42 13.09
N GLU A 127 -7.81 3.35 13.76
CA GLU A 127 -8.06 3.35 15.21
C GLU A 127 -6.76 3.57 16.00
N ASP A 128 -5.67 2.91 15.61
CA ASP A 128 -4.36 3.06 16.25
C ASP A 128 -3.82 4.49 16.10
N LEU A 129 -4.02 5.10 14.92
CA LEU A 129 -3.66 6.50 14.67
C LEU A 129 -4.47 7.46 15.56
N VAL A 130 -5.78 7.24 15.67
CA VAL A 130 -6.66 8.04 16.55
C VAL A 130 -6.26 7.86 18.01
N GLY A 131 -5.98 6.62 18.44
CA GLY A 131 -5.49 6.31 19.78
C GLY A 131 -4.18 7.04 20.11
N ALA A 132 -3.22 7.03 19.17
CA ALA A 132 -1.96 7.76 19.30
C ALA A 132 -2.18 9.29 19.40
N ALA A 133 -3.08 9.84 18.58
CA ALA A 133 -3.43 11.27 18.64
C ALA A 133 -4.06 11.66 19.98
N ILE A 134 -4.98 10.84 20.51
CA ILE A 134 -5.58 11.04 21.83
C ILE A 134 -4.52 10.94 22.93
N ALA A 135 -3.57 9.99 22.82
CA ALA A 135 -2.47 9.87 23.77
C ALA A 135 -1.58 11.13 23.78
N LEU A 136 -1.27 11.71 22.61
CA LEU A 136 -0.55 12.98 22.51
C LEU A 136 -1.32 14.15 23.15
N LEU A 137 -2.63 14.23 22.94
CA LEU A 137 -3.46 15.25 23.57
C LEU A 137 -3.46 15.12 25.10
N ARG A 138 -3.55 13.89 25.62
CA ARG A 138 -3.45 13.65 27.07
C ARG A 138 -2.10 14.08 27.65
N LEU A 139 -1.00 13.80 26.94
CA LEU A 139 0.33 14.28 27.34
C LEU A 139 0.41 15.81 27.31
N GLN A 140 -0.16 16.41 26.28
CA GLN A 140 -0.21 17.86 26.12
C GLN A 140 -0.98 18.52 27.28
N ASP A 141 -2.16 18.02 27.63
CA ASP A 141 -2.98 18.52 28.74
C ASP A 141 -2.32 18.32 30.10
N THR A 142 -1.78 17.11 30.34
CA THR A 142 -1.20 16.72 31.64
C THR A 142 0.07 17.52 31.97
N TYR A 143 0.93 17.74 30.97
CA TYR A 143 2.21 18.44 31.15
C TYR A 143 2.18 19.88 30.64
N ARG A 144 1.02 20.37 30.18
CA ARG A 144 0.82 21.72 29.61
C ARG A 144 1.85 22.03 28.52
N LEU A 145 2.08 21.05 27.64
CA LEU A 145 3.07 21.16 26.57
C LEU A 145 2.61 22.18 25.53
N ASN A 146 3.58 22.86 24.92
CA ASN A 146 3.31 23.79 23.83
C ASN A 146 3.02 23.01 22.54
N VAL A 147 1.79 23.15 22.02
CA VAL A 147 1.35 22.45 20.79
C VAL A 147 2.26 22.74 19.61
N LYS A 148 2.78 23.97 19.49
CA LYS A 148 3.71 24.34 18.42
C LYS A 148 5.03 23.58 18.55
N GLU A 149 5.56 23.46 19.77
CA GLU A 149 6.80 22.71 20.01
C GLU A 149 6.61 21.22 19.72
N ILE A 150 5.48 20.62 20.15
CA ILE A 150 5.15 19.23 19.82
C ILE A 150 5.09 19.05 18.30
N ALA A 151 4.45 19.99 17.59
CA ALA A 151 4.37 19.92 16.13
C ALA A 151 5.72 20.05 15.43
N ASP A 152 6.65 20.78 16.04
CA ASP A 152 8.05 20.88 15.61
C ASP A 152 8.90 19.67 16.05
N GLY A 153 8.29 18.62 16.64
CA GLY A 153 8.98 17.41 17.11
C GLY A 153 9.74 17.60 18.42
N LYS A 154 9.42 18.64 19.20
CA LYS A 154 10.07 18.99 20.47
C LYS A 154 9.12 18.73 21.63
N ILE A 155 9.50 17.82 22.53
CA ILE A 155 8.75 17.54 23.75
C ILE A 155 9.68 17.75 24.94
N LEU A 156 9.47 18.82 25.70
CA LEU A 156 10.32 19.19 26.83
C LEU A 156 11.80 19.27 26.40
N ASN A 157 12.67 18.44 27.00
CA ASN A 157 14.09 18.34 26.66
C ASN A 157 14.40 17.23 25.63
N ALA A 158 13.39 16.50 25.15
CA ALA A 158 13.55 15.56 24.05
C ALA A 158 13.49 16.33 22.72
N SER A 159 14.66 16.51 22.11
CA SER A 159 14.82 17.01 20.75
C SER A 159 15.33 15.88 19.86
N GLY A 160 14.94 15.85 18.59
CA GLY A 160 15.43 14.87 17.61
C GLY A 160 14.34 14.06 16.90
N VAL A 161 13.06 14.37 17.10
CA VAL A 161 11.96 13.76 16.35
C VAL A 161 11.65 14.60 15.12
N GLN A 162 11.30 13.95 14.01
CA GLN A 162 10.89 14.63 12.79
C GLN A 162 9.65 15.49 13.08
N PRO A 163 9.63 16.78 12.64
CA PRO A 163 8.44 17.61 12.76
C PRO A 163 7.24 16.96 12.06
N PHE A 164 6.02 17.33 12.47
CA PHE A 164 4.79 16.94 11.77
C PHE A 164 4.66 17.55 10.36
N THR A 165 5.73 18.03 9.73
CA THR A 165 5.71 18.64 8.40
C THR A 165 5.17 17.72 7.30
N GLY A 166 5.02 16.42 7.57
CA GLY A 166 4.32 15.46 6.70
C GLY A 166 2.80 15.36 6.90
N LEU A 167 2.26 15.77 8.04
CA LEU A 167 0.83 15.77 8.32
C LEU A 167 0.29 17.17 8.01
N LYS A 168 -0.58 17.30 6.99
CA LYS A 168 -1.34 18.54 6.85
C LYS A 168 -2.06 18.70 8.18
N ALA A 169 -1.81 19.79 8.92
CA ALA A 169 -2.44 20.01 10.24
C ALA A 169 -3.98 19.88 10.22
N SER A 170 -4.61 19.96 9.04
CA SER A 170 -6.00 19.58 8.82
C SER A 170 -6.34 18.15 9.24
N GLU A 171 -5.46 17.17 9.01
CA GLU A 171 -5.70 15.74 9.25
C GLU A 171 -5.77 15.42 10.75
N MET A 172 -5.02 16.12 11.61
CA MET A 172 -5.18 15.99 13.06
C MET A 172 -6.52 16.51 13.57
N ARG A 173 -7.11 17.52 12.91
CA ARG A 173 -8.37 18.11 13.35
C ARG A 173 -9.58 17.21 13.05
N PHE A 174 -9.45 16.21 12.17
CA PHE A 174 -10.61 15.47 11.64
C PHE A 174 -11.04 14.16 12.34
N PRO A 175 -10.52 13.74 13.51
CA PRO A 175 -11.25 12.76 14.32
C PRO A 175 -11.60 13.20 15.75
N VAL A 176 -11.03 14.28 16.29
CA VAL A 176 -11.21 14.58 17.73
C VAL A 176 -12.36 15.57 18.02
N LEU A 177 -13.03 16.12 16.99
CA LEU A 177 -14.22 16.97 17.16
C LEU A 177 -15.55 16.16 17.15
N ILE A 178 -15.54 14.97 17.77
CA ILE A 178 -16.79 14.33 18.21
C ILE A 178 -16.81 14.47 19.74
N PHE A 179 -17.78 15.27 20.20
CA PHE A 179 -18.08 15.77 21.57
C PHE A 179 -17.57 17.17 21.90
#